data_AF-A0A7V0UG85-F1
#
_entry.id   AF-A0A7V0UG85-F1
#
_cell.length_a   1.000
_cell.length_b   1.000
_cell.length_c   1.000
_cell.angle_alpha   90.00
_cell.angle_beta   90.00
_cell.angle_gamma   90.00
#
_symmetry.space_group_name_H-M   'P 1'
#
loop_
_entity.id
_entity.type
_entity.pdbx_description
1 polymer ?
#
loop_
_entity_poly.entity_id
_entity_poly.type
_entity_poly.pdbx_seq_one_letter_code
_entity_poly.pdbx_strand_id
1 'polypeptide(L)' 'MFSDEEIFFTYGKNAVISRKGAFVLVHLDRPSPDVVRVRTEEFDPDDYFCADCALCQMVKESGIVVFDDSTFEDDEVLME' A
#
# COMPACT_ATOMS: atom_id res chain seq x y z
N MET A 1 6.55 -13.86 -1.42
CA MET A 1 5.20 -13.38 -1.05
C MET A 1 5.14 -13.37 0.46
N PHE A 2 4.91 -12.20 1.05
CA PHE A 2 4.90 -12.04 2.51
C PHE A 2 3.73 -12.77 3.15
N SER A 3 4.01 -13.48 4.23
CA SER A 3 3.00 -14.07 5.11
C SER A 3 2.23 -12.98 5.87
N ASP A 4 1.02 -13.29 6.32
CA ASP A 4 0.24 -12.35 7.13
C ASP A 4 0.95 -11.98 8.43
N GLU A 5 1.69 -12.91 9.04
CA GLU A 5 2.47 -12.66 10.26
C GLU A 5 3.56 -11.60 10.04
N GLU A 6 4.30 -11.70 8.93
CA GLU A 6 5.32 -10.69 8.56
C GLU A 6 4.67 -9.33 8.32
N ILE A 7 3.53 -9.29 7.62
CA ILE A 7 2.80 -8.05 7.39
C ILE A 7 2.31 -7.44 8.71
N PHE A 8 1.73 -8.23 9.60
CA PHE A 8 1.27 -7.73 10.92
C PHE A 8 2.44 -7.30 11.83
N PHE A 9 3.61 -7.93 11.70
CA PHE A 9 4.81 -7.52 12.41
C PHE A 9 5.30 -6.14 11.94
N THR A 10 5.33 -5.90 10.62
CA THR A 10 5.80 -4.64 10.03
C THR A 10 4.79 -3.50 10.14
N TYR A 11 3.53 -3.77 9.82
CA TYR A 11 2.49 -2.75 9.63
C TYR A 11 1.47 -2.70 10.78
N GLY A 12 1.61 -3.58 11.76
CA GLY A 12 0.77 -3.64 12.95
C GLY A 12 -0.39 -4.63 12.82
N LYS A 13 -0.81 -5.16 13.97
CA LYS A 13 -1.85 -6.22 14.07
C LYS A 13 -3.25 -5.80 13.62
N ASN A 14 -3.48 -4.50 13.43
CA ASN A 14 -4.76 -3.94 13.01
C ASN A 14 -4.81 -3.61 11.52
N ALA A 15 -3.73 -3.88 10.77
CA ALA A 15 -3.73 -3.72 9.32
C ALA A 15 -4.77 -4.66 8.71
N VAL A 16 -5.52 -4.18 7.72
CA VAL A 16 -6.35 -5.05 6.89
C VAL A 16 -5.52 -5.45 5.68
N ILE A 17 -5.57 -6.73 5.30
CA ILE A 17 -4.74 -7.26 4.20
C ILE A 17 -5.66 -7.80 3.11
N SER A 18 -5.40 -7.41 1.86
CA SER A 18 -5.94 -8.06 0.67
C SER A 18 -4.86 -8.33 -0.37
N ARG A 19 -5.14 -9.17 -1.37
CA ARG A 19 -4.13 -9.65 -2.31
C ARG A 19 -4.65 -9.70 -3.73
N LYS A 20 -3.80 -9.30 -4.68
CA LYS A 20 -4.09 -9.32 -6.12
C LYS A 20 -2.82 -9.69 -6.89
N GLY A 21 -2.81 -10.89 -7.49
CA GLY A 21 -1.63 -11.38 -8.21
C GLY A 21 -0.42 -11.46 -7.30
N ALA A 22 0.66 -10.76 -7.67
CA ALA A 22 1.90 -10.67 -6.88
C ALA A 22 1.84 -9.62 -5.75
N PHE A 23 0.78 -8.83 -5.67
CA PHE A 23 0.69 -7.70 -4.75
C PHE A 23 -0.07 -8.03 -3.47
N VAL A 24 0.47 -7.54 -2.35
CA VAL A 24 -0.17 -7.45 -1.04
C VAL A 24 -0.59 -6.00 -0.82
N LEU A 25 -1.88 -5.79 -0.61
CA LEU A 25 -2.48 -4.50 -0.34
C LEU A 25 -2.71 -4.40 1.17
N VAL A 26 -1.99 -3.48 1.82
CA VAL A 26 -2.02 -3.24 3.26
C VAL A 26 -2.82 -1.98 3.52
N HIS A 27 -3.95 -2.09 4.21
CA HIS A 27 -4.85 -0.96 4.49
C HIS A 27 -4.72 -0.56 5.96
N LEU A 28 -4.02 0.55 6.20
CA LEU A 28 -3.82 1.17 7.51
C LEU A 28 -4.94 2.14 7.87
N ASP A 29 -5.63 2.65 6.86
CA ASP A 29 -6.82 3.51 6.93
C ASP A 29 -8.09 2.79 7.41
N ARG A 30 -8.02 1.46 7.64
CA ARG A 30 -9.12 0.62 8.15
C ARG A 30 -10.44 0.82 7.40
N PRO A 31 -10.45 0.62 6.07
CA PRO A 31 -11.62 0.83 5.25
C PRO A 31 -12.69 -0.25 5.51
N SER A 32 -13.91 0.00 5.07
CA SER A 32 -14.97 -1.01 5.13
C SER A 32 -14.66 -2.22 4.23
N PRO A 33 -15.24 -3.40 4.48
CA PRO A 33 -15.03 -4.57 3.64
C PRO A 33 -15.38 -4.37 2.17
N ASP A 34 -16.41 -3.57 1.86
CA ASP A 34 -16.77 -3.25 0.48
C ASP A 34 -15.69 -2.40 -0.21
N VAL A 35 -15.08 -1.45 0.50
CA VAL A 35 -13.97 -0.64 -0.03
C VAL A 35 -12.73 -1.51 -0.25
N VAL A 36 -12.40 -2.42 0.68
CA VAL A 36 -11.31 -3.40 0.48
C VAL A 36 -11.55 -4.23 -0.78
N ARG A 37 -12.78 -4.72 -0.96
CA ARG A 37 -13.16 -5.52 -2.14
C ARG A 37 -12.94 -4.73 -3.42
N VAL A 38 -13.52 -3.53 -3.52
CA VAL A 38 -13.38 -2.66 -4.71
C VAL A 38 -11.91 -2.36 -4.99
N ARG A 39 -11.15 -1.89 -3.99
CA ARG A 39 -9.70 -1.63 -4.13
C ARG A 39 -8.94 -2.86 -4.64
N THR A 40 -9.31 -4.06 -4.22
CA THR A 40 -8.62 -5.29 -4.64
C THR A 40 -9.03 -5.76 -6.03
N GLU A 41 -10.32 -5.64 -6.37
CA GLU A 41 -10.86 -6.03 -7.67
C GLU A 41 -10.32 -5.14 -8.78
N GLU A 42 -10.30 -3.83 -8.54
CA GLU A 42 -9.90 -2.78 -9.48
C GLU A 42 -8.40 -2.43 -9.42
N PHE A 43 -7.62 -3.07 -8.54
CA PHE A 43 -6.19 -2.79 -8.42
C PHE A 43 -5.43 -3.04 -9.74
N ASP A 44 -4.86 -1.97 -10.29
CA ASP A 44 -3.89 -1.99 -11.38
C ASP A 44 -2.59 -1.30 -10.91
N PRO A 45 -1.44 -2.00 -10.87
CA PRO A 45 -0.18 -1.38 -10.46
C PRO A 45 0.26 -0.23 -11.36
N ASP A 46 -0.17 -0.17 -12.63
CA ASP A 46 0.22 0.91 -13.54
C ASP A 46 -0.44 2.26 -13.18
N ASP A 47 -1.53 2.23 -12.39
CA ASP A 47 -2.15 3.44 -11.82
C ASP A 47 -1.35 4.03 -10.65
N TYR A 48 -0.51 3.22 -9.98
CA TYR A 48 0.24 3.62 -8.79
C TYR A 48 1.74 3.81 -9.03
N PHE A 49 2.30 3.20 -10.07
CA PHE A 49 3.74 3.16 -10.31
C PHE A 49 4.10 3.69 -11.69
N CYS A 50 4.82 4.82 -11.75
CA CYS A 50 5.32 5.37 -13.00
C CYS A 50 6.34 4.43 -13.66
N ALA A 51 6.09 4.07 -14.94
CA ALA A 51 6.96 3.20 -15.74
C ALA A 51 8.40 3.75 -15.85
N ASP A 52 8.54 5.06 -16.04
CA ASP A 52 9.83 5.72 -16.28
C ASP A 52 10.54 6.17 -14.99
N CYS A 53 10.06 5.75 -13.82
CA CYS A 53 10.67 6.09 -12.53
C CYS A 53 11.33 4.85 -11.92
N ALA A 54 12.67 4.85 -11.84
CA ALA A 54 13.44 3.74 -11.27
C ALA A 54 13.03 3.42 -9.81
N LEU A 55 12.69 4.44 -9.02
CA LEU A 55 12.18 4.23 -7.66
C LEU A 55 10.82 3.53 -7.67
N CYS A 56 9.89 3.97 -8.53
CA CYS A 56 8.59 3.32 -8.68
C CYS A 56 8.73 1.86 -9.11
N GLN A 57 9.67 1.55 -10.02
CA GLN A 57 9.93 0.17 -10.44
C GLN A 57 10.47 -0.68 -9.27
N MET A 58 11.44 -0.18 -8.51
CA MET A 58 11.95 -0.89 -7.32
C MET A 58 10.86 -1.13 -6.26
N VAL A 59 9.99 -0.15 -6.02
CA VAL A 59 8.87 -0.31 -5.07
C VAL A 59 7.83 -1.28 -5.62
N LYS A 60 7.50 -1.23 -6.91
CA LYS A 60 6.60 -2.18 -7.58
C LYS A 60 7.10 -3.62 -7.44
N GLU A 61 8.40 -3.85 -7.53
CA GLU A 61 9.03 -5.17 -7.34
C GLU A 61 8.90 -5.71 -5.91
N SER A 62 8.74 -4.84 -4.91
CA SER A 62 8.47 -5.29 -3.53
C SER A 62 7.14 -6.04 -3.39
N GLY A 63 6.19 -5.75 -4.30
CA GLY A 63 4.85 -6.32 -4.27
C GLY A 63 4.00 -5.88 -3.08
N ILE A 64 4.36 -4.80 -2.36
CA ILE A 64 3.57 -4.25 -1.25
C ILE A 64 3.06 -2.86 -1.62
N VAL A 65 1.75 -2.64 -1.44
CA VAL A 65 1.11 -1.32 -1.56
C VAL A 65 0.43 -1.01 -0.23
N VAL A 66 0.69 0.18 0.30
CA VAL A 66 0.12 0.63 1.58
C VAL A 66 -0.89 1.75 1.32
N PHE A 67 -2.12 1.53 1.76
CA PHE A 67 -3.15 2.57 1.83
C PHE A 67 -3.16 3.13 3.24
N ASP A 68 -2.87 4.43 3.35
CA ASP A 68 -2.92 5.16 4.61
C ASP A 68 -3.66 6.48 4.38
N ASP A 69 -4.58 6.80 5.28
CA ASP A 69 -5.38 8.04 5.27
C ASP A 69 -4.80 9.07 6.25
N SER A 70 -3.59 8.80 6.76
CA SER A 70 -2.81 9.87 7.35
C SER A 70 -2.53 10.89 6.25
N THR A 71 -3.27 12.00 6.28
CA THR A 71 -2.91 13.17 5.52
C THR A 71 -1.50 13.53 5.96
N PHE A 72 -0.52 13.35 5.08
CA PHE A 72 0.64 14.20 5.09
C PHE A 72 0.07 15.61 4.87
N GLU A 73 -0.37 16.29 5.95
CA GLU A 73 -0.30 17.75 5.94
C GLU A 73 1.13 18.02 5.51
N ASP A 74 1.30 18.64 4.33
CA ASP A 74 2.58 19.01 3.76
C ASP A 74 3.52 19.36 4.92
N ASP A 75 4.45 18.45 5.23
CA ASP A 75 5.52 18.71 6.18
C ASP A 75 6.35 19.74 5.42
N GLU A 76 5.98 21.01 5.58
CA GLU A 76 6.74 22.17 5.16
C GLU A 76 8.05 22.00 5.89
N VAL A 77 9.01 21.36 5.22
CA VAL A 77 10.38 21.20 5.71
C VAL A 77 10.96 22.60 5.75
N LEU A 78 10.65 23.33 6.83
CA LEU A 78 11.32 24.54 7.24
C LEU A 78 12.74 24.13 7.64
N MET A 79 13.62 24.06 6.65
CA MET A 79 15.05 24.17 6.90
C MET A 79 15.34 25.62 7.28
N GLU A 80 15.32 25.91 8.58
CA GLU A 80 16.08 27.03 9.17
C GLU A 80 17.55 26.63 9.37
#